data_AF-A0A6L8U5R0-F1
#
_entry.id   AF-A0A6L8U5R0-F1
#
_cell.length_a   1.000
_cell.length_b   1.000
_cell.length_c   1.000
_cell.angle_alpha   90.00
_cell.angle_beta   90.00
_cell.angle_gamma   90.00
#
_symmetry.space_group_name_H-M   'P 1'
#
loop_
_entity.id
_entity.type
_entity.pdbx_description
1 polymer ?
#
loop_
_entity_poly.entity_id
_entity_poly.type
_entity_poly.pdbx_seq_one_letter_code
_entity_poly.pdbx_strand_id
1 'polypeptide(L)'
;MEITFKSKGNFFSIVLSWMVFSAITYVIFMAFHFAIYFIFYSGKISLGEHFSPVWVTALFYSLLLPLTIVNNQKARQMIIKHDGEVDPERIKDFFLINQYSLVEDSPGKFRFESRKWFDRLFSGSRNVTIEYTDNEVIIVMPANKVYHVHHGFRFGKIFLRDS
;
A
#
# COMPACT_ATOMS: atom_id res chain seq x y z
N MET A 1 -14.65 11.51 20.49
CA MET A 1 -13.86 10.76 19.47
C MET A 1 -12.41 11.26 19.37
N GLU A 2 -11.45 10.37 19.58
CA GLU A 2 -10.00 10.62 19.47
C GLU A 2 -9.40 9.64 18.44
N ILE A 3 -8.54 10.12 17.53
CA ILE A 3 -7.85 9.27 16.54
C ILE A 3 -6.35 9.52 16.63
N THR A 4 -5.57 8.47 16.88
CA THR A 4 -4.10 8.54 16.93
C THR A 4 -3.47 7.63 15.89
N PHE A 5 -2.32 8.07 15.35
CA PHE A 5 -1.57 7.35 14.33
C PHE A 5 -0.20 6.93 14.82
N LYS A 6 0.16 5.66 14.66
CA LYS A 6 1.49 5.12 14.96
C LYS A 6 2.09 4.44 13.73
N SER A 7 3.40 4.63 13.52
CA SER A 7 4.15 3.92 12.48
C SER A 7 4.47 2.51 12.95
N LYS A 8 4.12 1.47 12.17
CA LYS A 8 4.37 0.06 12.51
C LYS A 8 5.26 -0.65 11.49
N GLY A 9 6.15 0.09 10.81
CA GLY A 9 7.02 -0.44 9.76
C GLY A 9 8.47 -0.61 10.20
N ASN A 10 9.10 -1.73 9.82
CA ASN A 10 10.53 -1.93 9.94
C ASN A 10 11.26 -1.23 8.78
N PHE A 11 12.20 -0.34 9.10
CA PHE A 11 13.03 0.37 8.12
C PHE A 11 13.71 -0.58 7.13
N PHE A 12 14.24 -1.71 7.61
CA PHE A 12 14.91 -2.70 6.77
C PHE A 12 13.96 -3.31 5.73
N SER A 13 12.73 -3.66 6.14
CA SER A 13 11.73 -4.20 5.22
C SER A 13 11.35 -3.19 4.13
N ILE A 14 11.30 -1.91 4.47
CA ILE A 14 11.00 -0.82 3.52
C ILE A 14 12.13 -0.68 2.51
N VAL A 15 13.38 -0.62 2.99
CA VAL A 15 14.56 -0.49 2.12
C VAL A 15 14.68 -1.69 1.19
N LEU A 16 14.46 -2.91 1.69
CA LEU A 16 14.51 -4.11 0.87
C LEU A 16 13.44 -4.10 -0.23
N SER A 17 12.18 -3.83 0.12
CA SER A 17 11.10 -3.71 -0.87
C SER A 17 11.38 -2.61 -1.90
N TRP A 18 11.95 -1.49 -1.47
CA TRP A 18 12.34 -0.39 -2.35
C TRP A 18 13.46 -0.77 -3.32
N MET A 19 14.53 -1.42 -2.84
CA MET A 19 15.63 -1.86 -3.70
C MET A 19 15.16 -2.88 -4.74
N VAL A 20 14.37 -3.87 -4.32
CA VAL A 20 13.82 -4.90 -5.23
C VAL A 20 12.94 -4.25 -6.29
N PHE A 21 12.02 -3.38 -5.88
CA PHE A 21 11.09 -2.74 -6.81
C PHE A 21 11.79 -1.73 -7.73
N SER A 22 12.88 -1.09 -7.25
CA SER A 22 13.77 -0.25 -8.08
C SER A 22 14.50 -1.04 -9.14
N ALA A 23 15.06 -2.19 -8.78
CA ALA A 23 15.72 -3.08 -9.74
C ALA A 23 14.74 -3.55 -10.83
N ILE A 24 13.52 -3.95 -10.45
CA ILE A 24 12.48 -4.36 -11.40
C ILE A 24 12.11 -3.20 -12.33
N THR A 25 11.89 -2.01 -11.77
CA THR A 25 11.52 -0.81 -12.54
C THR A 25 12.62 -0.43 -13.54
N TYR A 26 13.89 -0.52 -13.12
CA TYR A 26 15.04 -0.27 -13.98
C TYR A 26 15.10 -1.26 -15.15
N VAL A 27 14.93 -2.56 -14.88
CA VAL A 27 14.93 -3.60 -15.92
C VAL A 27 13.81 -3.36 -16.94
N ILE A 28 12.60 -3.02 -16.48
CA ILE A 28 11.47 -2.70 -17.36
C ILE A 28 11.78 -1.48 -18.23
N PHE A 29 12.32 -0.41 -17.65
CA PHE A 29 12.70 0.78 -18.42
C PHE A 29 13.76 0.45 -19.46
N MET A 30 14.80 -0.31 -19.11
CA MET A 30 15.84 -0.70 -20.06
C MET A 30 15.29 -1.57 -21.18
N ALA A 31 14.45 -2.56 -20.86
CA ALA A 31 13.80 -3.40 -21.87
C ALA A 31 12.96 -2.58 -22.85
N PHE A 32 12.20 -1.60 -22.35
CA PHE A 32 11.43 -0.68 -23.18
C PHE A 32 12.31 0.17 -24.10
N HIS A 33 13.43 0.70 -23.59
CA HIS A 33 14.38 1.45 -24.42
C HIS A 33 15.05 0.57 -25.47
N PHE A 34 15.40 -0.68 -25.14
CA PHE A 34 15.91 -1.63 -26.12
C PHE A 34 14.90 -1.91 -27.23
N ALA A 35 13.61 -2.06 -26.89
CA ALA A 35 12.56 -2.25 -27.88
C ALA A 35 12.43 -1.03 -28.81
N ILE A 36 12.42 0.19 -28.26
CA ILE A 36 12.39 1.43 -29.06
C ILE A 36 13.61 1.51 -29.98
N TYR A 37 14.81 1.25 -29.45
CA TYR A 37 16.03 1.25 -30.23
C TYR A 37 15.91 0.31 -31.43
N PHE A 38 15.49 -0.94 -31.19
CA PHE A 38 15.41 -1.95 -32.23
C PHE A 38 14.40 -1.58 -33.34
N ILE A 39 13.25 -1.01 -32.96
CA ILE A 39 12.18 -0.66 -33.90
C ILE A 39 12.54 0.57 -34.74
N PHE A 40 13.14 1.60 -34.15
CA PHE A 40 13.25 2.92 -34.79
C PHE A 40 14.66 3.34 -35.18
N TYR A 41 15.67 2.82 -34.48
CA TYR A 41 17.05 3.35 -34.50
C TYR A 41 18.10 2.33 -34.95
N SER A 42 17.74 1.05 -35.08
CA SER A 42 18.64 0.01 -35.58
C SER A 42 19.24 0.39 -36.94
N GLY A 43 20.57 0.36 -37.03
CA GLY A 43 21.32 0.73 -38.24
C GLY A 43 21.45 2.25 -38.50
N LYS A 44 20.85 3.12 -37.68
CA LYS A 44 20.94 4.58 -37.82
C LYS A 44 21.91 5.24 -36.86
N ILE A 45 21.92 4.79 -35.61
CA ILE A 45 22.78 5.28 -34.54
C ILE A 45 23.28 4.08 -33.72
N SER A 46 24.44 4.21 -33.09
CA SER A 46 24.96 3.13 -32.24
C SER A 46 24.15 2.99 -30.95
N LEU A 47 24.15 1.79 -30.36
CA LEU A 47 23.55 1.54 -29.04
C LEU A 47 24.11 2.51 -27.98
N GLY A 48 25.43 2.74 -27.97
CA GLY A 48 26.07 3.63 -27.01
C GLY A 48 25.55 5.06 -27.10
N GLU A 49 25.41 5.61 -28.31
CA GLU A 49 24.89 6.96 -28.53
C GLU A 49 23.42 7.10 -28.15
N HIS A 50 22.59 6.09 -28.43
CA HIS A 50 21.17 6.12 -28.07
C HIS A 50 20.95 6.12 -26.55
N PHE A 51 21.73 5.34 -25.81
CA PHE A 51 21.56 5.16 -24.36
C PHE A 51 22.33 6.18 -23.50
N SER A 52 23.38 6.83 -24.06
CA SER A 52 24.19 7.85 -23.38
C SER A 52 23.40 9.00 -22.73
N PRO A 53 22.33 9.56 -23.33
CA PRO A 53 21.54 10.59 -22.68
C PRO A 53 20.48 10.04 -21.71
N VAL A 54 20.16 8.75 -21.77
CA VAL A 54 18.96 8.19 -21.13
C VAL A 54 19.23 7.49 -19.80
N TRP A 55 20.44 6.97 -19.59
CA TRP A 55 20.76 6.17 -18.40
C TRP A 55 20.56 6.94 -17.08
N VAL A 56 20.92 8.23 -17.00
CA VAL A 56 20.73 9.06 -15.80
C VAL A 56 19.24 9.19 -15.47
N THR A 57 18.42 9.51 -16.49
CA THR A 57 16.99 9.68 -16.34
C THR A 57 16.29 8.38 -15.97
N ALA A 58 16.67 7.27 -16.62
CA ALA A 58 16.15 5.94 -16.31
C ALA A 58 16.49 5.51 -14.87
N LEU A 59 17.73 5.72 -14.43
CA LEU A 59 18.15 5.47 -13.04
C LEU A 59 17.35 6.32 -12.06
N PHE A 60 17.24 7.62 -12.29
CA PHE A 60 16.51 8.54 -11.41
C PHE A 60 15.04 8.12 -11.21
N TYR A 61 14.31 7.85 -12.29
CA TYR A 61 12.92 7.40 -12.20
C TYR A 61 12.79 5.99 -11.61
N SER A 62 13.74 5.11 -11.89
CA SER A 62 13.76 3.75 -11.32
C SER A 62 13.94 3.74 -9.80
N LEU A 63 14.52 4.79 -9.21
CA LEU A 63 14.68 4.91 -7.76
C LEU A 63 13.51 5.65 -7.10
N LEU A 64 13.06 6.76 -7.68
CA LEU A 64 12.03 7.61 -7.07
C LEU A 64 10.62 7.01 -7.10
N LEU A 65 10.18 6.48 -8.25
CA LEU A 65 8.82 5.95 -8.37
C LEU A 65 8.58 4.79 -7.39
N PRO A 66 9.50 3.81 -7.28
CA PRO A 66 9.43 2.78 -6.25
C PRO A 66 9.41 3.30 -4.82
N LEU A 67 10.18 4.33 -4.52
CA LEU A 67 10.22 4.89 -3.17
C LEU A 67 8.85 5.42 -2.74
N THR A 68 8.17 6.16 -3.62
CA THR A 68 6.82 6.68 -3.36
C THR A 68 5.81 5.55 -3.15
N ILE A 69 5.88 4.51 -3.99
CA ILE A 69 4.98 3.35 -3.91
C ILE A 69 5.18 2.60 -2.59
N VAL A 70 6.42 2.24 -2.25
CA VAL A 70 6.73 1.50 -1.02
C VAL A 70 6.34 2.29 0.22
N ASN A 71 6.59 3.61 0.24
CA ASN A 71 6.22 4.45 1.36
C ASN A 71 4.69 4.52 1.57
N ASN A 72 3.92 4.52 0.48
CA ASN A 72 2.45 4.49 0.53
C ASN A 72 1.87 3.14 0.96
N GLN A 73 2.64 2.05 0.84
CA GLN A 73 2.22 0.70 1.26
C GLN A 73 2.73 0.33 2.66
N LYS A 74 3.43 1.24 3.35
CA LYS A 74 3.92 1.04 4.72
C LYS A 74 2.76 0.81 5.69
N ALA A 75 2.92 -0.16 6.59
CA ALA A 75 1.97 -0.40 7.67
C ALA A 75 1.86 0.81 8.63
N ARG A 76 0.64 1.24 8.87
CA ARG A 76 0.25 2.27 9.83
C ARG A 76 -0.77 1.68 10.79
N GLN A 77 -0.63 2.02 12.05
CA GLN A 77 -1.61 1.72 13.07
C GLN A 77 -2.45 2.98 13.31
N MET A 78 -3.76 2.82 13.22
CA MET A 78 -4.75 3.82 13.59
C MET A 78 -5.47 3.31 14.83
N ILE A 79 -5.54 4.13 15.88
CA ILE A 79 -6.31 3.84 17.09
C ILE A 79 -7.45 4.84 17.14
N ILE A 80 -8.66 4.35 17.27
CA ILE A 80 -9.89 5.13 17.23
C ILE A 80 -10.64 4.87 18.52
N LYS A 81 -10.80 5.92 19.33
CA LYS A 81 -11.63 5.89 20.54
C LYS A 81 -12.90 6.66 20.29
N HIS A 82 -14.03 6.06 20.60
CA HIS A 82 -15.35 6.58 20.31
C HIS A 82 -16.28 6.36 21.51
N ASP A 83 -17.28 7.23 21.61
CA ASP A 83 -18.13 7.37 22.81
C ASP A 83 -19.42 6.53 22.75
N GLY A 84 -19.65 5.75 21.69
CA GLY A 84 -20.79 4.81 21.55
C GLY A 84 -20.36 3.35 21.30
N GLU A 85 -21.26 2.52 20.80
CA GLU A 85 -20.95 1.13 20.40
C GLU A 85 -20.53 1.04 18.91
N VAL A 86 -19.35 0.50 18.65
CA VAL A 86 -18.85 0.22 17.29
C VAL A 86 -19.53 -1.04 16.74
N ASP A 87 -19.95 -1.01 15.46
CA ASP A 87 -20.49 -2.18 14.76
C ASP A 87 -19.36 -2.92 14.01
N PRO A 88 -18.90 -4.10 14.49
CA PRO A 88 -17.79 -4.82 13.89
C PRO A 88 -18.12 -5.39 12.49
N GLU A 89 -19.39 -5.70 12.21
CA GLU A 89 -19.81 -6.24 10.92
C GLU A 89 -19.72 -5.17 9.82
N ARG A 90 -20.07 -3.92 10.12
CA ARG A 90 -19.88 -2.80 9.17
C ARG A 90 -18.41 -2.57 8.83
N ILE A 91 -17.51 -2.74 9.79
CA ILE A 91 -16.06 -2.66 9.55
C ILE A 91 -15.63 -3.80 8.63
N LYS A 92 -16.11 -5.01 8.89
CA LYS A 92 -15.81 -6.20 8.09
C LYS A 92 -16.28 -6.04 6.64
N ASP A 93 -17.51 -5.59 6.43
CA ASP A 93 -18.08 -5.32 5.11
C ASP A 93 -17.26 -4.31 4.31
N PHE A 94 -16.80 -3.24 4.96
CA PHE A 94 -15.96 -2.25 4.31
C PHE A 94 -14.69 -2.87 3.71
N PHE A 95 -13.99 -3.73 4.44
CA PHE A 95 -12.78 -4.38 3.92
C PHE A 95 -13.08 -5.43 2.85
N LEU A 96 -14.18 -6.18 2.98
CA LEU A 96 -14.61 -7.14 1.97
C LEU A 96 -14.92 -6.46 0.62
N ILE A 97 -15.65 -5.35 0.63
CA ILE A 97 -15.96 -4.56 -0.58
C ILE A 97 -14.68 -3.95 -1.20
N ASN A 98 -13.69 -3.60 -0.37
CA ASN A 98 -12.42 -3.01 -0.79
C ASN A 98 -11.38 -4.03 -1.28
N GLN A 99 -11.80 -5.19 -1.79
CA GLN A 99 -10.93 -6.22 -2.36
C GLN A 99 -9.99 -6.89 -1.33
N TYR A 100 -10.44 -7.04 -0.09
CA TYR A 100 -9.78 -7.90 0.88
C TYR A 100 -10.57 -9.21 1.09
N SER A 101 -9.89 -10.26 1.49
CA SER A 101 -10.49 -11.53 1.93
C SER A 101 -10.26 -11.72 3.42
N LEU A 102 -11.30 -12.12 4.15
CA LEU A 102 -11.19 -12.48 5.56
C LEU A 102 -10.38 -13.78 5.71
N VAL A 103 -9.40 -13.77 6.60
CA VAL A 103 -8.49 -14.90 6.87
C VAL A 103 -8.57 -15.35 8.33
N GLU A 104 -8.95 -14.46 9.24
CA GLU A 104 -9.16 -14.75 10.66
C GLU A 104 -10.40 -14.01 11.13
N ASP A 105 -11.32 -14.74 11.74
CA ASP A 105 -12.52 -14.22 12.38
C ASP A 105 -12.53 -14.75 13.82
N SER A 106 -12.21 -13.90 14.78
CA SER A 106 -12.13 -14.25 16.20
C SER A 106 -12.78 -13.16 17.04
N PRO A 107 -13.32 -13.48 18.23
CA PRO A 107 -13.92 -12.47 19.10
C PRO A 107 -12.95 -11.31 19.36
N GLY A 108 -13.36 -10.08 19.04
CA GLY A 108 -12.55 -8.87 19.20
C GLY A 108 -11.43 -8.68 18.17
N LYS A 109 -11.31 -9.55 17.15
CA LYS A 109 -10.23 -9.47 16.16
C LYS A 109 -10.60 -9.99 14.78
N PHE A 110 -10.30 -9.21 13.76
CA PHE A 110 -10.35 -9.63 12.36
C PHE A 110 -8.99 -9.52 11.68
N ARG A 111 -8.69 -10.45 10.78
CA ARG A 111 -7.55 -10.34 9.88
C ARG A 111 -8.00 -10.54 8.44
N PHE A 112 -7.57 -9.64 7.58
CA PHE A 112 -7.83 -9.67 6.16
C PHE A 112 -6.53 -9.73 5.37
N GLU A 113 -6.56 -10.37 4.19
CA GLU A 113 -5.47 -10.35 3.22
C GLU A 113 -5.95 -9.67 1.91
N SER A 114 -5.08 -8.90 1.26
CA SER A 114 -5.43 -8.22 0.00
C SER A 114 -5.58 -9.22 -1.15
N ARG A 115 -6.69 -9.13 -1.88
CA ARG A 115 -6.92 -9.92 -3.10
C ARG A 115 -6.06 -9.42 -4.26
N LYS A 116 -5.62 -8.14 -4.25
CA LYS A 116 -4.81 -7.57 -5.32
C LYS A 116 -3.39 -8.09 -5.25
N TRP A 117 -2.94 -8.78 -6.31
CA TRP A 117 -1.59 -9.37 -6.38
C TRP A 117 -0.48 -8.35 -6.09
N PHE A 118 -0.64 -7.12 -6.59
CA PHE A 118 0.33 -6.04 -6.40
C PHE A 118 0.49 -5.65 -4.93
N ASP A 119 -0.61 -5.57 -4.19
CA ASP A 119 -0.57 -5.23 -2.75
C ASP A 119 0.06 -6.34 -1.90
N ARG A 120 0.13 -7.58 -2.41
CA ARG A 120 0.80 -8.69 -1.71
C ARG A 120 2.33 -8.59 -1.76
N LEU A 121 2.88 -7.78 -2.66
CA LEU A 121 4.33 -7.54 -2.76
C LEU A 121 4.88 -6.70 -1.59
N PHE A 122 4.01 -5.98 -0.88
CA PHE A 122 4.40 -5.13 0.24
C PHE A 122 3.79 -5.67 1.53
N SER A 123 4.64 -5.92 2.53
CA SER A 123 4.23 -6.49 3.82
C SER A 123 3.14 -5.68 4.52
N GLY A 124 3.17 -4.34 4.38
CA GLY A 124 2.21 -3.45 5.00
C GLY A 124 0.83 -3.38 4.34
N SER A 125 0.70 -3.77 3.07
CA SER A 125 -0.58 -3.82 2.35
C SER A 125 -1.12 -5.23 2.19
N ARG A 126 -0.27 -6.24 2.42
CA ARG A 126 -0.66 -7.64 2.34
C ARG A 126 -1.77 -7.98 3.31
N ASN A 127 -1.63 -7.57 4.57
CA ASN A 127 -2.58 -7.89 5.62
C ASN A 127 -3.14 -6.62 6.28
N VAL A 128 -4.42 -6.65 6.60
CA VAL A 128 -5.07 -5.68 7.50
C VAL A 128 -5.47 -6.43 8.76
N THR A 129 -5.08 -5.90 9.91
CA THR A 129 -5.48 -6.43 11.22
C THR A 129 -6.37 -5.42 11.91
N ILE A 130 -7.47 -5.88 12.47
CA ILE A 130 -8.43 -5.08 13.22
C ILE A 130 -8.58 -5.75 14.58
N GLU A 131 -8.37 -4.99 15.63
CA GLU A 131 -8.69 -5.36 17.00
C GLU A 131 -9.74 -4.37 17.49
N TYR A 132 -10.80 -4.86 18.12
CA TYR A 132 -11.90 -4.00 18.54
C TYR A 132 -12.43 -4.41 19.91
N THR A 133 -12.92 -3.39 20.60
CA THR A 133 -13.76 -3.45 21.81
C THR A 133 -14.97 -2.56 21.55
N ASP A 134 -15.91 -2.49 22.49
CA ASP A 134 -17.13 -1.69 22.34
C ASP A 134 -16.83 -0.22 21.99
N ASN A 135 -15.76 0.35 22.57
CA ASN A 135 -15.46 1.79 22.50
C ASN A 135 -14.12 2.11 21.79
N GLU A 136 -13.34 1.09 21.43
CA GLU A 136 -12.01 1.28 20.84
C GLU A 136 -11.78 0.33 19.67
N VAL A 137 -11.26 0.87 18.56
CA VAL A 137 -10.84 0.11 17.38
C VAL A 137 -9.38 0.41 17.08
N ILE A 138 -8.57 -0.64 16.98
CA ILE A 138 -7.18 -0.58 16.56
C ILE A 138 -7.07 -1.24 15.19
N ILE A 139 -6.66 -0.47 14.18
CA ILE A 139 -6.53 -0.97 12.81
C ILE A 139 -5.08 -0.81 12.34
N VAL A 140 -4.49 -1.91 11.90
CA VAL A 140 -3.19 -1.92 11.21
C VAL A 140 -3.44 -2.14 9.71
N MET A 141 -3.11 -1.14 8.90
CA MET A 141 -3.42 -1.11 7.47
C MET A 141 -2.31 -0.36 6.69
N PRO A 142 -2.25 -0.46 5.35
CA PRO A 142 -1.30 0.33 4.57
C PRO A 142 -1.60 1.84 4.60
N ALA A 143 -0.56 2.67 4.51
CA ALA A 143 -0.65 4.13 4.67
C ALA A 143 -1.65 4.80 3.70
N ASN A 144 -1.73 4.32 2.45
CA ASN A 144 -2.67 4.81 1.45
C ASN A 144 -4.16 4.56 1.80
N LYS A 145 -4.48 3.67 2.75
CA LYS A 145 -5.86 3.40 3.20
C LYS A 145 -6.27 4.20 4.43
N VAL A 146 -5.29 4.76 5.15
CA VAL A 146 -5.51 5.50 6.41
C VAL A 146 -6.51 6.63 6.22
N TYR A 147 -6.38 7.43 5.15
CA TYR A 147 -7.26 8.56 4.90
C TYR A 147 -8.73 8.13 4.73
N HIS A 148 -8.96 7.09 3.92
CA HIS A 148 -10.32 6.58 3.66
C HIS A 148 -10.98 6.03 4.92
N VAL A 149 -10.25 5.25 5.71
CA VAL A 149 -10.78 4.68 6.96
C VAL A 149 -11.02 5.79 7.99
N HIS A 150 -10.09 6.72 8.16
CA HIS A 150 -10.26 7.89 9.05
C HIS A 150 -11.52 8.68 8.68
N HIS A 151 -11.76 8.94 7.39
CA HIS A 151 -12.97 9.64 6.96
C HIS A 151 -14.25 8.84 7.22
N GLY A 152 -14.22 7.51 7.04
CA GLY A 152 -15.35 6.65 7.34
C GLY A 152 -15.77 6.69 8.81
N PHE A 153 -14.81 6.71 9.74
CA PHE A 153 -15.07 6.86 11.18
C PHE A 153 -15.49 8.28 11.55
N ARG A 154 -14.80 9.31 11.04
CA ARG A 154 -14.99 10.70 11.50
C ARG A 154 -16.26 11.36 10.96
N PHE A 155 -16.62 11.08 9.71
CA PHE A 155 -17.68 11.83 9.01
C PHE A 155 -18.83 10.95 8.55
N GLY A 156 -18.57 9.67 8.28
CA GLY A 156 -19.58 8.79 7.70
C GLY A 156 -20.56 8.20 8.70
N LYS A 157 -20.22 8.11 10.00
CA LYS A 157 -20.88 7.19 10.97
C LYS A 157 -21.04 5.76 10.43
N ILE A 158 -20.30 5.38 9.37
CA ILE A 158 -20.47 4.14 8.61
C ILE A 158 -20.19 2.91 9.48
N PHE A 159 -19.46 3.09 10.59
CA PHE A 159 -19.02 2.01 11.49
C PHE A 159 -19.69 2.06 12.86
N LEU A 160 -20.66 2.95 13.06
CA LEU A 160 -21.41 3.02 14.31
C LEU A 160 -22.71 2.23 14.16
N ARG A 161 -23.10 1.54 15.22
CA ARG A 161 -24.44 0.94 15.29
C ARG A 161 -25.46 2.08 15.21
N ASP A 162 -26.51 1.92 14.42
CA ASP A 162 -27.53 2.98 14.31
C ASP A 162 -28.07 3.28 15.72
N SER A 163 -28.03 4.56 16.08
CA SER A 163 -28.59 5.06 17.35
C SER A 163 -30.07 5.34 17.17
#